data_AF-D4LDG6-F1
#
_entry.id   AF-D4LDG6-F1
#
_cell.length_a   1.000
_cell.length_b   1.000
_cell.length_c   1.000
_cell.angle_alpha   90.00
_cell.angle_beta   90.00
_cell.angle_gamma   90.00
#
_symmetry.space_group_name_H-M   'P 1'
#
loop_
_entity.id
_entity.type
_entity.pdbx_description
1 polymer ?
#
loop_
_entity_poly.entity_id
_entity_poly.type
_entity_poly.pdbx_seq_one_letter_code
_entity_poly.pdbx_strand_id
1 'polypeptide(L)'
;MSLFYSDWFYEKLPLGYDPEKEPESPSEQQAMGAIRFVLLGTCQIYWEGQMEKLLAAAKGGYTPAWSMLGWCYHYKPDTYLCSSDFRRRGSSLRTYRAAEAYYKKGMAAGDLNALYGFGILSLLGSWGLDSFPGLRPVEGLASLLSAARQGMPKAMLALGRMLRNDVFREERDIAFQLNAIAQNRMRDKRVLRYNEAGELVFDPDAFHMMHFACMLDEVLADYWLEQAQLSASGCHRSAEPEEITRRMQLALEKCRTFEVGYLAHWQHDIELEQQALE
;
A
#
# COMPACT_ATOMS: atom_id res chain seq x y z
N MET A 1 -20.65 -6.21 -7.53
CA MET A 1 -19.81 -5.23 -6.82
C MET A 1 -18.36 -5.50 -7.18
N SER A 2 -17.59 -4.43 -7.29
CA SER A 2 -16.25 -4.28 -7.87
C SER A 2 -15.14 -5.13 -7.20
N LEU A 3 -14.14 -5.44 -8.02
CA LEU A 3 -12.89 -6.23 -7.86
C LEU A 3 -12.04 -5.86 -6.62
N PHE A 4 -11.00 -6.63 -6.22
CA PHE A 4 -9.60 -6.12 -5.99
C PHE A 4 -8.61 -7.17 -5.42
N TYR A 5 -7.37 -7.12 -5.94
CA TYR A 5 -6.23 -8.04 -5.73
C TYR A 5 -5.24 -7.57 -4.66
N SER A 6 -5.67 -6.57 -3.90
CA SER A 6 -4.82 -5.75 -3.05
C SER A 6 -5.50 -5.37 -1.73
N ASP A 7 -6.80 -5.68 -1.57
CA ASP A 7 -7.59 -5.47 -0.35
C ASP A 7 -6.96 -6.13 0.90
N TRP A 8 -6.06 -7.10 0.71
CA TRP A 8 -5.33 -7.71 1.82
C TRP A 8 -4.17 -6.83 2.32
N PHE A 9 -3.50 -6.11 1.42
CA PHE A 9 -2.40 -5.19 1.75
C PHE A 9 -2.90 -3.79 2.09
N TYR A 10 -4.04 -3.40 1.51
CA TYR A 10 -4.73 -2.17 1.83
C TYR A 10 -5.58 -2.35 3.07
N GLU A 11 -5.24 -1.60 4.10
CA GLU A 11 -5.98 -1.68 5.33
C GLU A 11 -7.37 -1.06 5.22
N LYS A 12 -8.38 -1.74 5.77
CA LYS A 12 -9.71 -1.16 5.95
C LYS A 12 -9.78 -0.19 7.14
N LEU A 13 -8.78 -0.24 8.02
CA LEU A 13 -8.62 0.61 9.20
C LEU A 13 -7.16 1.05 9.29
N PRO A 14 -6.82 2.27 9.72
CA PRO A 14 -5.42 2.60 9.98
C PRO A 14 -4.73 1.56 10.88
N LEU A 15 -3.48 1.22 10.59
CA LEU A 15 -2.75 0.22 11.38
C LEU A 15 -2.60 0.67 12.82
N GLY A 16 -2.80 -0.27 13.74
CA GLY A 16 -2.81 0.01 15.18
C GLY A 16 -4.03 0.78 15.67
N TYR A 17 -5.01 1.08 14.80
CA TYR A 17 -6.31 1.56 15.25
C TYR A 17 -7.10 0.41 15.87
N ASP A 18 -7.38 0.55 17.16
CA ASP A 18 -8.30 -0.29 17.90
C ASP A 18 -9.48 0.57 18.35
N PRO A 19 -10.71 0.35 17.83
CA PRO A 19 -11.88 1.14 18.21
C PRO A 19 -12.28 0.99 19.68
N GLU A 20 -11.86 -0.10 20.34
CA GLU A 20 -12.17 -0.40 21.73
C GLU A 20 -11.07 0.04 22.70
N LYS A 21 -9.94 0.54 22.20
CA LYS A 21 -8.86 1.07 23.04
C LYS A 21 -9.33 2.35 23.73
N GLU A 22 -9.13 2.40 25.05
CA GLU A 22 -9.26 3.64 25.82
C GLU A 22 -8.07 4.58 25.51
N PRO A 23 -8.31 5.82 25.04
CA PRO A 23 -7.24 6.75 24.72
C PRO A 23 -6.41 7.15 25.95
N GLU A 24 -5.09 7.15 25.81
CA GLU A 24 -4.17 7.49 26.90
C GLU A 24 -3.83 9.00 26.95
N SER A 25 -4.21 9.75 25.90
CA SER A 25 -3.95 11.19 25.81
C SER A 25 -5.05 11.93 25.05
N PRO A 26 -5.18 13.27 25.25
CA PRO A 26 -6.11 14.09 24.47
C PRO A 26 -5.82 14.04 22.95
N SER A 27 -4.54 13.98 22.56
CA SER A 27 -4.14 13.88 21.16
C SER A 27 -4.55 12.53 20.55
N GLU A 28 -4.38 11.43 21.29
CA GLU A 28 -4.85 10.12 20.86
C GLU A 28 -6.38 10.07 20.76
N GLN A 29 -7.10 10.59 21.75
CA GLN A 29 -8.57 10.68 21.74
C GLN A 29 -9.07 11.45 20.52
N GLN A 30 -8.42 12.58 20.21
CA GLN A 30 -8.72 13.39 19.05
C GLN A 30 -8.49 12.63 17.73
N ALA A 31 -7.36 11.90 17.63
CA ALA A 31 -7.04 11.12 16.45
C ALA A 31 -8.00 9.93 16.25
N MET A 32 -8.25 9.16 17.31
CA MET A 32 -9.18 8.03 17.28
C MET A 32 -10.61 8.49 16.96
N GLY A 33 -11.04 9.61 17.53
CA GLY A 33 -12.31 10.25 17.19
C GLY A 33 -12.36 10.61 15.71
N ALA A 34 -11.34 11.29 15.18
CA ALA A 34 -11.27 11.67 13.77
C ALA A 34 -11.31 10.45 12.84
N ILE A 35 -10.57 9.38 13.14
CA ILE A 35 -10.62 8.12 12.37
C ILE A 35 -11.99 7.46 12.47
N ARG A 36 -12.60 7.38 13.66
CA ARG A 36 -13.95 6.84 13.81
C ARG A 36 -14.96 7.59 12.95
N PHE A 37 -14.86 8.92 12.88
CA PHE A 37 -15.66 9.73 11.96
C PHE A 37 -15.38 9.42 10.49
N VAL A 38 -14.10 9.26 10.12
CA VAL A 38 -13.66 8.84 8.77
C VAL A 38 -14.02 7.37 8.45
N LEU A 39 -14.47 6.57 9.41
CA LEU A 39 -14.91 5.19 9.17
C LEU A 39 -16.43 5.06 9.11
N LEU A 40 -17.16 5.79 9.95
CA LEU A 40 -18.61 5.65 10.08
C LEU A 40 -19.39 6.18 8.87
N GLY A 41 -18.78 6.96 7.97
CA GLY A 41 -19.40 7.31 6.68
C GLY A 41 -20.71 8.10 6.76
N THR A 42 -21.12 8.51 7.96
CA THR A 42 -22.39 9.19 8.19
C THR A 42 -22.23 10.66 7.85
N CYS A 43 -22.66 10.99 6.63
CA CYS A 43 -22.94 12.33 6.09
C CYS A 43 -21.76 13.08 5.47
N GLN A 44 -22.13 13.91 4.49
CA GLN A 44 -21.33 14.81 3.64
C GLN A 44 -20.58 15.91 4.43
N ILE A 45 -19.92 15.59 5.54
CA ILE A 45 -19.31 16.53 6.48
C ILE A 45 -17.78 16.48 6.40
N TYR A 46 -17.20 17.69 6.47
CA TYR A 46 -15.81 18.14 6.31
C TYR A 46 -14.70 17.12 6.61
N TRP A 47 -14.28 16.40 5.56
CA TRP A 47 -12.98 15.73 5.47
C TRP A 47 -11.84 16.61 5.99
N GLU A 48 -11.83 17.89 5.60
CA GLU A 48 -10.82 18.87 6.00
C GLU A 48 -10.72 19.01 7.52
N GLY A 49 -11.85 19.12 8.22
CA GLY A 49 -11.87 19.22 9.68
C GLY A 49 -11.36 17.96 10.38
N GLN A 50 -11.55 16.77 9.81
CA GLN A 50 -10.97 15.54 10.37
C GLN A 50 -9.47 15.45 10.09
N MET A 51 -9.02 15.87 8.91
CA MET A 51 -7.58 15.95 8.59
C MET A 51 -6.86 16.95 9.50
N GLU A 52 -7.48 18.10 9.79
CA GLU A 52 -6.96 19.08 10.74
C GLU A 52 -6.84 18.51 12.15
N LYS A 53 -7.82 17.72 12.61
CA LYS A 53 -7.76 17.05 13.91
C LYS A 53 -6.63 16.02 13.97
N LEU A 54 -6.46 15.22 12.93
CA LEU A 54 -5.34 14.28 12.85
C LEU A 54 -4.00 15.03 12.82
N LEU A 55 -3.90 16.12 12.07
CA LEU A 55 -2.70 16.95 12.02
C LEU A 55 -2.38 17.58 13.38
N ALA A 56 -3.40 18.05 14.10
CA ALA A 56 -3.25 18.58 15.45
C ALA A 56 -2.79 17.49 16.43
N ALA A 57 -3.37 16.30 16.37
CA ALA A 57 -2.96 15.16 17.18
C ALA A 57 -1.50 14.76 16.91
N ALA A 58 -1.11 14.70 15.64
CA ALA A 58 0.26 14.37 15.24
C ALA A 58 1.26 15.42 15.76
N LYS A 59 0.92 16.71 15.66
CA LYS A 59 1.72 17.80 16.23
C LYS A 59 1.72 17.83 17.76
N GLY A 60 0.67 17.29 18.39
CA GLY A 60 0.53 17.15 19.83
C GLY A 60 1.31 15.98 20.44
N GLY A 61 2.06 15.22 19.62
CA GLY A 61 2.92 14.12 20.07
C GLY A 61 2.34 12.73 19.86
N TYR A 62 1.11 12.60 19.35
CA TYR A 62 0.55 11.30 18.98
C TYR A 62 1.03 10.90 17.58
N THR A 63 2.24 10.32 17.50
CA THR A 63 2.92 9.98 16.24
C THR A 63 2.12 9.06 15.30
N PRO A 64 1.27 8.11 15.76
CA PRO A 64 0.43 7.30 14.86
C PRO A 64 -0.57 8.11 14.02
N ALA A 65 -0.89 9.36 14.42
CA ALA A 65 -1.73 10.21 13.58
C ALA A 65 -1.09 10.52 12.21
N TRP A 66 0.25 10.44 12.07
CA TRP A 66 0.91 10.59 10.77
C TRP A 66 0.60 9.42 9.82
N SER A 67 0.64 8.17 10.30
CA SER A 67 0.24 7.02 9.47
C SER A 67 -1.26 7.01 9.18
N MET A 68 -2.09 7.46 10.13
CA MET A 68 -3.53 7.67 9.91
C MET A 68 -3.82 8.70 8.80
N LEU A 69 -3.11 9.83 8.80
CA LEU A 69 -3.16 10.81 7.70
C LEU A 69 -2.70 10.18 6.39
N GLY A 70 -1.58 9.46 6.39
CA GLY A 70 -1.10 8.73 5.22
C GLY A 70 -2.16 7.78 4.67
N TRP A 71 -2.78 6.99 5.56
CA TRP A 71 -3.84 6.02 5.23
C TRP A 71 -5.04 6.67 4.56
N CYS A 72 -5.50 7.80 5.09
CA CYS A 72 -6.60 8.59 4.55
C CYS A 72 -6.41 8.97 3.07
N TYR A 73 -5.19 9.38 2.68
CA TYR A 73 -4.87 9.69 1.28
C TYR A 73 -4.48 8.46 0.45
N HIS A 74 -3.99 7.39 1.09
CA HIS A 74 -3.55 6.15 0.48
C HIS A 74 -4.73 5.27 0.05
N TYR A 75 -5.69 5.04 0.94
CA TYR A 75 -6.80 4.11 0.73
C TYR A 75 -8.05 4.78 0.17
N LYS A 76 -8.23 6.10 0.35
CA LYS A 76 -9.32 6.88 -0.25
C LYS A 76 -10.68 6.14 -0.19
N PRO A 77 -11.29 5.94 1.00
CA PRO A 77 -12.52 5.17 1.08
C PRO A 77 -13.59 5.81 0.17
N ASP A 78 -14.10 5.04 -0.79
CA ASP A 78 -14.96 5.53 -1.88
C ASP A 78 -16.22 6.26 -1.38
N THR A 79 -16.63 6.01 -0.14
CA THR A 79 -17.75 6.65 0.55
C THR A 79 -17.61 8.16 0.78
N TYR A 80 -16.42 8.75 0.57
CA TYR A 80 -16.14 10.17 0.87
C TYR A 80 -16.05 11.08 -0.38
N LEU A 81 -16.16 10.52 -1.59
CA LEU A 81 -15.75 11.17 -2.86
C LEU A 81 -16.82 11.97 -3.59
N CYS A 82 -17.83 12.44 -2.86
CA CYS A 82 -18.86 13.31 -3.41
C CYS A 82 -18.60 14.81 -3.17
N SER A 83 -17.46 15.21 -2.58
CA SER A 83 -17.09 16.63 -2.62
C SER A 83 -16.54 16.99 -4.02
N SER A 84 -17.20 17.94 -4.67
CA SER A 84 -16.77 18.55 -5.93
C SER A 84 -15.34 19.08 -5.89
N ASP A 85 -14.85 19.40 -4.69
CA ASP A 85 -13.48 19.85 -4.45
C ASP A 85 -12.44 18.75 -4.59
N PHE A 86 -12.72 17.48 -4.26
CA PHE A 86 -11.73 16.41 -4.45
C PHE A 86 -11.53 16.06 -5.93
N ARG A 87 -12.61 16.08 -6.74
CA ARG A 87 -12.48 15.97 -8.20
C ARG A 87 -11.76 17.17 -8.83
N ARG A 88 -11.84 18.36 -8.20
CA ARG A 88 -11.15 19.59 -8.63
C ARG A 88 -9.71 19.71 -8.12
N ARG A 89 -9.39 19.13 -6.96
CA ARG A 89 -8.09 19.30 -6.27
C ARG A 89 -7.00 18.33 -6.72
N GLY A 90 -7.26 17.49 -7.71
CA GLY A 90 -6.24 17.01 -8.64
C GLY A 90 -5.91 15.53 -8.55
N SER A 91 -5.09 15.13 -9.51
CA SER A 91 -4.80 13.75 -9.93
C SER A 91 -4.48 12.78 -8.79
N SER A 92 -4.68 11.52 -9.09
CA SER A 92 -4.02 10.34 -8.51
C SER A 92 -2.65 10.61 -7.86
N LEU A 93 -1.79 11.36 -8.54
CA LEU A 93 -0.47 11.75 -8.09
C LEU A 93 -0.49 12.68 -6.86
N ARG A 94 -1.42 13.65 -6.75
CA ARG A 94 -1.53 14.52 -5.56
C ARG A 94 -1.90 13.72 -4.32
N THR A 95 -2.81 12.76 -4.46
CA THR A 95 -3.20 11.88 -3.35
C THR A 95 -2.04 10.97 -2.93
N TYR A 96 -1.32 10.41 -3.89
CA TYR A 96 -0.10 9.64 -3.64
C TYR A 96 0.94 10.48 -2.89
N ARG A 97 1.25 11.69 -3.38
CA ARG A 97 2.25 12.58 -2.78
C ARG A 97 1.85 13.03 -1.37
N ALA A 98 0.56 13.28 -1.13
CA ALA A 98 0.06 13.59 0.20
C ALA A 98 0.25 12.40 1.15
N ALA A 99 -0.15 11.19 0.73
CA ALA A 99 0.06 9.97 1.51
C ALA A 99 1.54 9.75 1.83
N GLU A 100 2.41 9.84 0.81
CA GLU A 100 3.86 9.75 0.94
C GLU A 100 4.39 10.76 1.97
N ALA A 101 4.00 12.03 1.87
CA ALA A 101 4.51 13.07 2.75
C ALA A 101 4.15 12.81 4.22
N TYR A 102 2.93 12.31 4.47
CA TYR A 102 2.51 11.97 5.83
C TYR A 102 3.19 10.71 6.36
N TYR A 103 3.33 9.65 5.54
CA TYR A 103 4.07 8.48 5.99
C TYR A 103 5.54 8.80 6.27
N LYS A 104 6.21 9.62 5.45
CA LYS A 104 7.59 10.06 5.71
C LYS A 104 7.72 10.83 7.03
N LYS A 105 6.72 11.65 7.39
CA LYS A 105 6.67 12.30 8.71
C LYS A 105 6.50 11.30 9.85
N GLY A 106 5.65 10.29 9.68
CA GLY A 106 5.48 9.22 10.66
C GLY A 106 6.76 8.40 10.84
N MET A 107 7.42 8.03 9.74
CA MET A 107 8.71 7.32 9.76
C MET A 107 9.78 8.12 10.51
N ALA A 108 9.90 9.43 10.24
CA ALA A 108 10.82 10.32 10.95
C ALA A 108 10.50 10.43 12.45
N ALA A 109 9.24 10.20 12.83
CA ALA A 109 8.77 10.18 14.21
C ALA A 109 8.81 8.77 14.86
N GLY A 110 9.37 7.76 14.18
CA GLY A 110 9.48 6.40 14.70
C GLY A 110 8.18 5.56 14.63
N ASP A 111 7.19 6.00 13.86
CA ASP A 111 5.94 5.27 13.67
C ASP A 111 6.13 4.07 12.71
N LEU A 112 6.15 2.86 13.28
CA LEU A 112 6.25 1.61 12.50
C LEU A 112 5.09 1.42 11.52
N ASN A 113 3.89 1.92 11.84
CA ASN A 113 2.74 1.84 10.93
C ASN A 113 2.94 2.72 9.70
N ALA A 114 3.63 3.85 9.86
CA ALA A 114 3.98 4.71 8.75
C ALA A 114 5.03 4.06 7.84
N LEU A 115 5.97 3.32 8.41
CA LEU A 115 6.98 2.57 7.68
C LEU A 115 6.35 1.46 6.82
N TYR A 116 5.41 0.70 7.37
CA TYR A 116 4.62 -0.26 6.58
C TYR A 116 3.77 0.44 5.52
N GLY A 117 3.03 1.49 5.90
CA GLY A 117 2.13 2.21 5.01
C GLY A 117 2.85 2.81 3.80
N PHE A 118 4.05 3.37 4.02
CA PHE A 118 4.93 3.83 2.96
C PHE A 118 5.45 2.68 2.07
N GLY A 119 5.77 1.54 2.69
CA GLY A 119 6.16 0.32 1.97
C GLY A 119 5.09 -0.12 0.97
N ILE A 120 3.85 -0.27 1.44
CA ILE A 120 2.72 -0.64 0.59
C ILE A 120 2.44 0.42 -0.47
N LEU A 121 2.43 1.72 -0.10
CA LEU A 121 2.22 2.81 -1.05
C LEU A 121 3.25 2.80 -2.18
N SER A 122 4.52 2.53 -1.86
CA SER A 122 5.61 2.55 -2.83
C SER A 122 5.61 1.34 -3.76
N LEU A 123 5.12 0.20 -3.28
CA LEU A 123 5.04 -1.05 -4.03
C LEU A 123 3.77 -1.14 -4.89
N LEU A 124 2.64 -0.68 -4.36
CA LEU A 124 1.31 -0.91 -4.95
C LEU A 124 0.61 0.38 -5.40
N GLY A 125 1.13 1.56 -5.05
CA GLY A 125 0.45 2.82 -5.33
C GLY A 125 -0.78 3.04 -4.44
N SER A 126 -1.54 4.11 -4.70
CA SER A 126 -2.77 4.37 -3.95
C SER A 126 -3.96 3.59 -4.47
N TRP A 127 -4.91 3.29 -3.57
CA TRP A 127 -6.13 2.58 -3.94
C TRP A 127 -6.96 3.37 -4.95
N GLY A 128 -7.52 2.65 -5.93
CA GLY A 128 -8.27 3.24 -7.05
C GLY A 128 -7.39 3.98 -8.07
N LEU A 129 -6.07 3.78 -8.03
CA LEU A 129 -5.13 4.21 -9.07
C LEU A 129 -4.72 3.02 -9.91
N ASP A 130 -5.48 2.78 -10.97
CA ASP A 130 -5.27 1.62 -11.83
C ASP A 130 -3.91 1.67 -12.56
N SER A 131 -3.25 2.84 -12.66
CA SER A 131 -1.97 3.02 -13.35
C SER A 131 -1.17 4.19 -12.76
N PHE A 132 -0.48 3.97 -11.64
CA PHE A 132 0.38 5.02 -11.06
C PHE A 132 1.83 4.88 -11.56
N PRO A 133 2.36 5.83 -12.34
CA PRO A 133 3.66 5.67 -12.99
C PRO A 133 4.88 5.86 -12.05
N GLY A 134 4.68 6.24 -10.78
CA GLY A 134 5.76 6.57 -9.83
C GLY A 134 6.03 5.51 -8.75
N LEU A 135 5.78 4.23 -9.01
CA LEU A 135 6.14 3.16 -8.07
C LEU A 135 7.64 3.18 -7.78
N ARG A 136 7.99 2.87 -6.52
CA ARG A 136 9.38 2.75 -6.05
C ARG A 136 9.58 1.42 -5.32
N PRO A 137 9.61 0.29 -6.07
CA PRO A 137 9.77 -1.04 -5.53
C PRO A 137 10.92 -1.20 -4.54
N VAL A 138 12.07 -0.58 -4.79
CA VAL A 138 13.25 -0.70 -3.93
C VAL A 138 13.01 -0.02 -2.58
N GLU A 139 12.53 1.23 -2.59
CA GLU A 139 12.20 1.96 -1.36
C GLU A 139 11.07 1.27 -0.58
N GLY A 140 10.08 0.75 -1.31
CA GLY A 140 8.95 0.06 -0.73
C GLY A 140 9.33 -1.25 -0.03
N LEU A 141 10.11 -2.09 -0.70
CA LEU A 141 10.58 -3.35 -0.14
C LEU A 141 11.53 -3.11 1.05
N ALA A 142 12.44 -2.15 0.94
CA ALA A 142 13.35 -1.79 2.04
C ALA A 142 12.58 -1.29 3.28
N SER A 143 11.50 -0.54 3.07
CA SER A 143 10.65 -0.04 4.16
C SER A 143 9.89 -1.18 4.85
N LEU A 144 9.27 -2.09 4.08
CA LEU A 144 8.64 -3.28 4.64
C LEU A 144 9.62 -4.16 5.40
N LEU A 145 10.82 -4.38 4.85
CA LEU A 145 11.87 -5.13 5.51
C LEU A 145 12.30 -4.48 6.83
N SER A 146 12.42 -3.16 6.86
CA SER A 146 12.75 -2.42 8.07
C SER A 146 11.64 -2.54 9.13
N ALA A 147 10.37 -2.44 8.74
CA ALA A 147 9.23 -2.63 9.65
C ALA A 147 9.17 -4.07 10.20
N ALA A 148 9.37 -5.07 9.34
CA ALA A 148 9.43 -6.48 9.72
C ALA A 148 10.61 -6.72 10.68
N ARG A 149 11.77 -6.12 10.40
CA ARG A 149 12.95 -6.26 11.27
C ARG A 149 12.77 -5.65 12.65
N GLN A 150 11.92 -4.63 12.76
CA GLN A 150 11.52 -3.99 14.02
C GLN A 150 10.37 -4.72 14.72
N GLY A 151 9.97 -5.90 14.23
CA GLY A 151 9.01 -6.77 14.92
C GLY A 151 7.55 -6.55 14.52
N MET A 152 7.27 -5.88 13.41
CA MET A 152 5.89 -5.70 12.94
C MET A 152 5.39 -6.99 12.26
N PRO A 153 4.48 -7.78 12.87
CA PRO A 153 4.06 -9.08 12.32
C PRO A 153 3.42 -8.94 10.95
N LYS A 154 2.76 -7.81 10.73
CA LYS A 154 2.07 -7.51 9.48
C LYS A 154 3.00 -7.24 8.32
N ALA A 155 4.11 -6.55 8.57
CA ALA A 155 5.15 -6.36 7.57
C ALA A 155 5.79 -7.70 7.19
N MET A 156 6.03 -8.58 8.17
CA MET A 156 6.53 -9.94 7.93
C MET A 156 5.55 -10.75 7.06
N LEU A 157 4.26 -10.73 7.41
CA LEU A 157 3.23 -11.42 6.66
C LEU A 157 3.10 -10.88 5.21
N ALA A 158 3.22 -9.56 5.04
CA ALA A 158 3.24 -8.93 3.74
C ALA A 158 4.44 -9.36 2.90
N LEU A 159 5.65 -9.34 3.47
CA LEU A 159 6.86 -9.83 2.81
C LEU A 159 6.70 -11.29 2.39
N GLY A 160 6.24 -12.16 3.31
CA GLY A 160 6.04 -13.58 3.04
C GLY A 160 5.13 -13.83 1.83
N ARG A 161 3.99 -13.13 1.77
CA ARG A 161 3.05 -13.24 0.64
C ARG A 161 3.62 -12.68 -0.66
N MET A 162 4.26 -11.52 -0.61
CA MET A 162 4.89 -10.90 -1.79
C MET A 162 6.00 -11.81 -2.37
N LEU A 163 6.87 -12.35 -1.52
CA LEU A 163 8.01 -13.20 -1.92
C LEU A 163 7.59 -14.58 -2.42
N ARG A 164 6.42 -15.08 -2.02
CA ARG A 164 5.82 -16.28 -2.61
C ARG A 164 5.05 -15.99 -3.89
N ASN A 165 4.86 -14.71 -4.22
CA ASN A 165 3.88 -14.28 -5.21
C ASN A 165 2.44 -14.74 -4.85
N ASP A 166 2.17 -14.97 -3.56
CA ASP A 166 0.87 -15.29 -2.96
C ASP A 166 0.04 -14.00 -2.72
N VAL A 167 0.06 -13.12 -3.71
CA VAL A 167 -0.77 -11.90 -3.74
C VAL A 167 -2.19 -12.23 -4.26
N PHE A 168 -2.37 -13.43 -4.79
CA PHE A 168 -3.62 -13.89 -5.38
C PHE A 168 -4.61 -14.43 -4.33
N ARG A 169 -5.88 -14.06 -4.48
CA ARG A 169 -6.99 -14.93 -4.09
C ARG A 169 -7.32 -15.86 -5.26
N GLU A 170 -7.80 -17.05 -4.90
CA GLU A 170 -8.37 -18.15 -5.70
C GLU A 170 -8.54 -17.92 -7.22
N GLU A 171 -8.27 -18.93 -8.06
CA GLU A 171 -8.44 -18.90 -9.53
C GLU A 171 -9.78 -18.29 -10.01
N ARG A 172 -10.85 -18.45 -9.22
CA ARG A 172 -12.18 -17.88 -9.50
C ARG A 172 -12.17 -16.35 -9.54
N ASP A 173 -11.37 -15.71 -8.69
CA ASP A 173 -11.21 -14.26 -8.67
C ASP A 173 -10.38 -13.80 -9.88
N ILE A 174 -9.45 -14.62 -10.41
CA ILE A 174 -8.68 -14.38 -11.66
C ILE A 174 -9.60 -14.39 -12.87
N ALA A 175 -10.44 -15.42 -12.96
CA ALA A 175 -11.44 -15.50 -14.01
C ALA A 175 -12.46 -14.35 -13.96
N PHE A 176 -12.86 -13.88 -12.78
CA PHE A 176 -13.77 -12.74 -12.63
C PHE A 176 -13.14 -11.42 -13.12
N GLN A 177 -11.86 -11.17 -12.81
CA GLN A 177 -11.17 -9.94 -13.24
C GLN A 177 -10.95 -9.89 -14.74
N LEU A 178 -10.44 -10.98 -15.31
CA LEU A 178 -10.23 -11.13 -16.75
C LEU A 178 -11.53 -10.87 -17.52
N ASN A 179 -12.65 -11.41 -17.03
CA ASN A 179 -13.97 -11.13 -17.59
C ASN A 179 -14.41 -9.67 -17.42
N ALA A 180 -14.17 -9.05 -16.27
CA ALA A 180 -14.55 -7.65 -16.03
C ALA A 180 -13.78 -6.66 -16.94
N ILE A 181 -12.51 -6.94 -17.25
CA ILE A 181 -11.69 -6.11 -18.14
C ILE A 181 -12.12 -6.30 -19.60
N ALA A 182 -12.31 -7.55 -20.04
CA ALA A 182 -12.86 -7.85 -21.36
C ALA A 182 -14.23 -7.17 -21.59
N GLN A 183 -15.01 -7.01 -20.52
CA GLN A 183 -16.33 -6.36 -20.53
C GLN A 183 -16.29 -4.83 -20.31
N ASN A 184 -15.14 -4.16 -20.54
CA ASN A 184 -14.95 -2.71 -20.48
C ASN A 184 -15.15 -2.04 -19.11
N ARG A 185 -14.87 -2.73 -17.99
CA ARG A 185 -14.93 -2.11 -16.66
C ARG A 185 -13.58 -1.56 -16.16
N MET A 186 -12.49 -1.78 -16.88
CA MET A 186 -11.18 -1.15 -16.66
C MET A 186 -10.70 -0.43 -17.92
N ARG A 187 -9.97 0.67 -17.76
CA ARG A 187 -9.85 1.75 -18.76
C ARG A 187 -8.81 1.55 -19.85
N ASP A 188 -7.82 0.67 -19.71
CA ASP A 188 -6.83 0.41 -20.77
C ASP A 188 -7.00 -1.00 -21.33
N LYS A 189 -7.15 -1.12 -22.66
CA LYS A 189 -7.25 -2.40 -23.37
C LYS A 189 -5.92 -2.91 -23.89
N ARG A 190 -4.88 -2.06 -23.91
CA ARG A 190 -3.53 -2.40 -24.40
C ARG A 190 -2.84 -3.45 -23.53
N VAL A 191 -3.37 -3.66 -22.34
CA VAL A 191 -2.91 -4.58 -21.31
C VAL A 191 -3.54 -5.98 -21.47
N LEU A 192 -4.46 -6.18 -22.41
CA LEU A 192 -5.06 -7.51 -22.63
C LEU A 192 -4.16 -8.39 -23.50
N ARG A 193 -3.77 -9.56 -23.00
CA ARG A 193 -3.12 -10.61 -23.81
C ARG A 193 -4.05 -11.78 -24.06
N TYR A 194 -3.82 -12.41 -25.20
CA TYR A 194 -4.54 -13.59 -25.64
C TYR A 194 -3.54 -14.70 -25.93
N ASN A 195 -3.88 -15.94 -25.58
CA ASN A 195 -3.09 -17.09 -26.02
C ASN A 195 -3.29 -17.33 -27.53
N GLU A 196 -2.57 -18.32 -28.06
CA GLU A 196 -2.66 -18.71 -29.48
C GLU A 196 -4.07 -19.19 -29.88
N ALA A 197 -4.88 -19.64 -28.92
CA ALA A 197 -6.28 -20.01 -29.14
C ALA A 197 -7.24 -18.80 -29.13
N GLY A 198 -6.73 -17.58 -28.92
CA GLY A 198 -7.54 -16.36 -28.84
C GLY A 198 -8.31 -16.21 -27.53
N GLU A 199 -7.98 -17.00 -26.51
CA GLU A 199 -8.56 -16.88 -25.17
C GLU A 199 -7.79 -15.83 -24.37
N LEU A 200 -8.51 -15.03 -23.59
CA LEU A 200 -7.88 -14.04 -22.74
C LEU A 200 -7.04 -14.74 -21.67
N VAL A 201 -5.76 -14.39 -21.61
CA VAL A 201 -4.83 -14.91 -20.61
C VAL A 201 -4.41 -13.82 -19.64
N PHE A 202 -4.13 -14.25 -18.41
CA PHE A 202 -3.59 -13.38 -17.38
C PHE A 202 -2.23 -12.85 -17.80
N ASP A 203 -2.12 -11.52 -17.95
CA ASP A 203 -0.86 -10.82 -18.12
C ASP A 203 -0.58 -10.00 -16.85
N PRO A 204 0.29 -10.48 -15.94
CA PRO A 204 0.57 -9.78 -14.69
C PRO A 204 1.14 -8.37 -14.89
N ASP A 205 1.90 -8.14 -15.97
CA ASP A 205 2.50 -6.82 -16.26
C ASP A 205 1.42 -5.76 -16.58
N ALA A 206 0.32 -6.24 -17.15
CA ALA A 206 -0.82 -5.49 -17.61
C ALA A 206 -1.79 -5.05 -16.51
N PHE A 207 -1.78 -5.74 -15.37
CA PHE A 207 -2.56 -5.34 -14.20
C PHE A 207 -1.85 -4.29 -13.34
N HIS A 208 -0.72 -3.73 -13.82
CA HIS A 208 0.17 -2.88 -13.02
C HIS A 208 0.57 -3.53 -11.70
N MET A 209 0.43 -4.86 -11.61
CA MET A 209 0.98 -5.63 -10.54
C MET A 209 2.47 -5.55 -10.79
N MET A 210 3.23 -4.95 -9.87
CA MET A 210 4.64 -5.30 -9.80
C MET A 210 4.71 -6.81 -9.89
N HIS A 211 5.37 -7.32 -10.92
CA HIS A 211 5.56 -8.74 -11.05
C HIS A 211 6.50 -9.14 -9.91
N PHE A 212 5.94 -9.45 -8.73
CA PHE A 212 6.70 -9.88 -7.56
C PHE A 212 7.51 -11.14 -7.88
N ALA A 213 7.29 -11.81 -9.01
CA ALA A 213 8.21 -12.87 -9.41
C ALA A 213 9.65 -12.41 -9.65
N CYS A 214 9.92 -11.11 -9.85
CA CYS A 214 11.31 -10.63 -9.78
C CYS A 214 11.91 -10.83 -8.38
N MET A 215 11.08 -10.88 -7.33
CA MET A 215 11.45 -11.14 -5.94
C MET A 215 11.11 -12.56 -5.47
N LEU A 216 10.59 -13.45 -6.33
CA LEU A 216 10.10 -14.75 -5.87
C LEU A 216 11.24 -15.58 -5.26
N ASP A 217 11.06 -15.94 -4.00
CA ASP A 217 11.99 -16.75 -3.21
C ASP A 217 11.19 -17.41 -2.07
N GLU A 218 10.89 -18.71 -2.25
CA GLU A 218 10.09 -19.48 -1.30
C GLU A 218 10.75 -19.60 0.08
N VAL A 219 12.09 -19.65 0.13
CA VAL A 219 12.85 -19.74 1.38
C VAL A 219 12.72 -18.44 2.18
N LEU A 220 12.85 -17.29 1.51
CA LEU A 220 12.58 -16.01 2.16
C LEU A 220 11.12 -15.89 2.57
N ALA A 221 10.19 -16.36 1.74
CA ALA A 221 8.77 -16.31 2.04
C ALA A 221 8.43 -17.11 3.31
N ASP A 222 8.86 -18.37 3.38
CA ASP A 222 8.66 -19.25 4.54
C ASP A 222 9.23 -18.62 5.80
N TYR A 223 10.46 -18.11 5.73
CA TYR A 223 11.08 -17.44 6.86
C TYR A 223 10.21 -16.29 7.39
N TRP A 224 9.76 -15.37 6.54
CA TRP A 224 8.96 -14.23 7.00
C TRP A 224 7.57 -14.63 7.50
N LEU A 225 6.96 -15.66 6.90
CA LEU A 225 5.68 -16.20 7.38
C LEU A 225 5.81 -16.84 8.76
N GLU A 226 6.88 -17.60 9.00
CA GLU A 226 7.20 -18.17 10.31
C GLU A 226 7.46 -17.07 11.35
N GLN A 227 8.27 -16.06 10.99
CA GLN A 227 8.52 -14.92 11.88
C GLN A 227 7.23 -14.15 12.22
N ALA A 228 6.30 -14.01 11.27
CA ALA A 228 5.01 -13.38 11.53
C ALA A 228 4.20 -14.16 12.58
N GLN A 229 4.18 -15.49 12.49
CA GLN A 229 3.49 -16.36 13.45
C GLN A 229 4.12 -16.31 14.84
N LEU A 230 5.46 -16.37 14.90
CA LEU A 230 6.21 -16.26 16.16
C LEU A 230 5.97 -14.90 16.82
N SER A 231 6.03 -13.82 16.05
CA SER A 231 5.81 -12.46 16.54
C SER A 231 4.38 -12.24 17.04
N ALA A 232 3.38 -12.79 16.34
CA ALA A 232 1.98 -12.76 16.78
C ALA A 232 1.74 -13.56 18.07
N SER A 233 2.57 -14.59 18.31
CA SER A 233 2.53 -15.43 19.52
C SER A 233 3.34 -14.84 20.69
N GLY A 234 3.88 -13.63 20.56
CA GLY A 234 4.70 -12.98 21.59
C GLY A 234 6.10 -13.59 21.77
N CYS A 235 6.54 -14.45 20.85
CA CYS A 235 7.87 -15.05 20.90
C CYS A 235 8.92 -14.06 20.37
N HIS A 236 10.08 -14.01 21.04
CA HIS A 236 11.18 -13.16 20.61
C HIS A 236 11.84 -13.70 19.34
N ARG A 237 12.17 -12.78 18.43
CA ARG A 237 12.87 -13.11 17.19
C ARG A 237 14.30 -13.54 17.47
N SER A 238 14.74 -14.61 16.82
CA SER A 238 16.17 -14.89 16.71
C SER A 238 16.85 -13.91 15.75
N ALA A 239 18.18 -13.83 15.83
CA ALA A 239 18.96 -13.12 14.82
C ALA A 239 18.64 -13.67 13.42
N GLU A 240 18.54 -12.77 12.44
CA GLU A 240 18.30 -13.15 11.04
C GLU A 240 19.51 -13.96 10.54
N PRO A 241 19.32 -15.18 10.01
CA PRO A 241 20.41 -15.96 9.46
C PRO A 241 21.09 -15.23 8.29
N GLU A 242 22.41 -15.37 8.16
CA GLU A 242 23.18 -14.71 7.09
C GLU A 242 22.64 -15.04 5.69
N GLU A 243 22.18 -16.27 5.49
CA GLU A 243 21.56 -16.70 4.23
C GLU A 243 20.28 -15.92 3.90
N ILE A 244 19.45 -15.62 4.91
CA ILE A 244 18.24 -14.79 4.73
C ILE A 244 18.63 -13.36 4.37
N THR A 245 19.62 -12.80 5.04
CA THR A 245 20.14 -11.46 4.72
C THR A 245 20.67 -11.38 3.29
N ARG A 246 21.45 -12.38 2.85
CA ARG A 246 22.00 -12.47 1.49
C ARG A 246 20.92 -12.58 0.43
N ARG A 247 19.92 -13.44 0.64
CA ARG A 247 18.78 -13.58 -0.28
C ARG A 247 17.97 -12.30 -0.39
N MET A 248 17.76 -11.61 0.73
CA MET A 248 17.01 -10.35 0.74
C MET A 248 17.75 -9.23 -0.01
N GLN A 249 19.08 -9.17 0.09
CA GLN A 249 19.91 -8.26 -0.72
C GLN A 249 19.74 -8.56 -2.21
N LEU A 250 19.76 -9.84 -2.60
CA LEU A 250 19.52 -10.24 -3.99
C LEU A 250 18.11 -9.86 -4.48
N ALA A 251 17.08 -10.01 -3.65
CA ALA A 251 15.72 -9.57 -3.98
C ALA A 251 15.65 -8.06 -4.23
N LEU A 252 16.30 -7.25 -3.38
CA LEU A 252 16.41 -5.80 -3.57
C LEU A 252 17.16 -5.41 -4.85
N GLU A 253 18.20 -6.15 -5.22
CA GLU A 253 18.92 -5.94 -6.48
C GLU A 253 18.04 -6.23 -7.70
N LYS A 254 17.29 -7.34 -7.67
CA LYS A 254 16.32 -7.67 -8.72
C LYS A 254 15.20 -6.62 -8.83
N CYS A 255 14.69 -6.12 -7.69
CA CYS A 255 13.76 -4.99 -7.68
C CYS A 255 14.33 -3.75 -8.34
N ARG A 256 15.62 -3.45 -8.11
CA ARG A 256 16.27 -2.28 -8.71
C ARG A 256 16.32 -2.40 -10.23
N THR A 257 16.64 -3.57 -10.76
CA THR A 257 16.62 -3.80 -12.21
C THR A 257 15.20 -3.60 -12.78
N PHE A 258 14.18 -4.12 -12.11
CA PHE A 258 12.79 -3.92 -12.49
C PHE A 258 12.39 -2.44 -12.44
N GLU A 259 12.68 -1.74 -11.34
CA GLU A 259 12.34 -0.33 -11.13
C GLU A 259 12.93 0.57 -12.21
N VAL A 260 14.19 0.35 -12.61
CA VAL A 260 14.81 1.10 -13.71
C VAL A 260 14.04 0.92 -15.02
N GLY A 261 13.68 -0.32 -15.36
CA GLY A 261 12.90 -0.60 -16.58
C GLY A 261 11.48 -0.02 -16.52
N TYR A 262 10.84 -0.14 -15.37
CA TYR A 262 9.50 0.40 -15.12
C TYR A 262 9.47 1.92 -15.24
N LEU A 263 10.35 2.63 -14.53
CA LEU A 263 10.40 4.10 -14.57
C LEU A 263 10.75 4.60 -15.97
N ALA A 264 11.64 3.93 -16.70
CA ALA A 264 11.94 4.28 -18.08
C ALA A 264 10.73 4.15 -19.01
N HIS A 265 9.89 3.12 -18.81
CA HIS A 265 8.65 2.94 -19.57
C HIS A 265 7.64 4.06 -19.30
N TRP A 266 7.54 4.50 -18.04
CA TRP A 266 6.53 5.45 -17.58
C TRP A 266 6.97 6.91 -17.55
N GLN A 267 8.25 7.19 -17.85
CA GLN A 267 8.87 8.52 -17.70
C GLN A 267 8.03 9.66 -18.32
N HIS A 268 7.49 9.44 -19.52
CA HIS A 268 6.68 10.43 -20.22
C HIS A 268 5.39 10.80 -19.43
N ASP A 269 4.70 9.79 -18.90
CA ASP A 269 3.47 10.00 -18.14
C ASP A 269 3.77 10.65 -16.78
N ILE A 270 4.89 10.30 -16.14
CA ILE A 270 5.37 10.96 -14.91
C ILE A 270 5.59 12.46 -15.17
N GLU A 271 6.28 12.82 -16.25
CA GLU A 271 6.59 14.20 -16.62
C GLU A 271 5.33 15.02 -16.92
N LEU A 272 4.39 14.45 -17.67
CA LEU A 272 3.10 15.09 -17.96
C LEU A 272 2.29 15.33 -16.70
N GLU A 273 2.23 14.34 -15.80
CA GLU A 273 1.53 14.54 -14.53
C GLU A 273 2.23 15.58 -13.65
N GLN A 274 3.57 15.62 -13.61
CA GLN A 274 4.32 16.63 -12.85
C GLN A 274 4.06 18.05 -13.34
N GLN A 275 4.07 18.27 -14.66
CA GLN A 275 3.76 19.58 -15.25
C GLN A 275 2.34 20.05 -14.95
N ALA A 276 1.39 19.13 -14.78
CA ALA A 276 0.01 19.46 -14.40
C ALA A 276 -0.14 19.81 -12.90
N LEU A 277 0.90 19.60 -12.09
CA LEU A 277 0.91 19.93 -10.66
C LEU A 277 1.48 21.32 -10.33
N GLU A 278 2.35 21.83 -11.19
CA GLU A 278 2.97 23.17 -11.11
C GLU A 278 2.03 24.28 -11.60
#